data_AF-G7L3N0-F1
#
_entry.id   AF-G7L3N0-F1
#
_cell.length_a   1.000
_cell.length_b   1.000
_cell.length_c   1.000
_cell.angle_alpha   90.00
_cell.angle_beta   90.00
_cell.angle_gamma   90.00
#
_symmetry.space_group_name_H-M   'P 1'
#
loop_
_entity.id
_entity.type
_entity.pdbx_description
1 polymer ?
#
loop_
_entity_poly.entity_id
_entity_poly.type
_entity_poly.pdbx_seq_one_letter_code
_entity_poly.pdbx_strand_id
1 'polypeptide(L)'
;MELNKKTMMKLALLVFLLSFTSTMVDATTTACCDSCPCTKSIPPQCHCTDIGETCHSACKSCLCTKSIPPQCHCADITDFCYPKCN
;
A
#
# COMPACT_ATOMS: atom_id res chain seq x y z
N MET A 1 29.43 34.58 13.04
CA MET A 1 28.36 34.10 13.94
C MET A 1 28.91 32.92 14.71
N GLU A 2 29.33 33.13 15.96
CA GLU A 2 29.74 32.03 16.83
C GLU A 2 28.49 31.30 17.32
N LEU A 3 28.18 30.15 16.72
CA LEU A 3 27.08 29.33 17.17
C LEU A 3 27.42 28.82 18.58
N ASN A 4 26.67 29.25 19.59
CA ASN A 4 26.92 28.85 20.97
C ASN A 4 26.87 27.31 21.08
N LYS A 5 27.84 26.70 21.76
CA LYS A 5 27.94 25.24 21.95
C LYS A 5 26.64 24.62 22.50
N LYS A 6 25.88 25.36 23.34
CA LYS A 6 24.55 24.93 23.83
C LYS A 6 23.51 24.90 22.71
N THR A 7 23.58 25.84 21.76
CA THR A 7 22.72 25.90 20.58
C THR A 7 23.04 24.76 19.61
N MET A 8 24.31 24.43 19.40
CA MET A 8 24.70 23.27 18.58
C MET A 8 24.20 21.96 19.18
N MET A 9 24.30 21.79 20.50
CA MET A 9 23.85 20.57 21.17
C MET A 9 22.33 20.44 21.17
N LYS A 10 21.60 21.56 21.31
CA LYS A 10 20.13 21.57 21.13
C LYS A 10 19.72 21.29 19.69
N LEU A 11 20.44 21.84 18.72
CA LEU A 11 20.17 21.60 17.29
C LEU A 11 20.44 20.15 16.92
N ALA A 12 21.54 19.55 17.41
CA ALA A 12 21.84 18.14 17.23
C ALA A 12 20.79 17.24 17.87
N LEU A 13 20.31 17.57 19.08
CA LEU A 13 19.24 16.83 19.75
C LEU A 13 17.92 16.92 18.96
N LEU A 14 17.60 18.09 18.41
CA LEU A 14 16.41 18.29 17.57
C LEU A 14 16.51 17.48 16.26
N VAL A 15 17.66 17.51 15.58
CA VAL A 15 17.89 16.72 14.37
C VAL A 15 17.83 15.22 14.67
N PHE A 16 18.37 14.78 15.81
CA PHE A 16 18.29 13.39 16.26
C PHE A 16 16.83 12.99 16.47
N LEU A 17 16.05 13.75 17.24
CA LEU A 17 14.62 13.49 17.48
C LEU A 17 13.79 13.44 16.19
N LEU A 18 14.05 14.33 15.23
CA LEU A 18 13.37 14.36 13.94
C LEU A 18 13.69 13.14 13.06
N SER A 19 14.87 12.52 13.24
CA SER A 19 15.21 11.29 12.52
C SER A 19 14.52 10.04 13.10
N PHE A 20 14.18 10.03 14.41
CA PHE A 20 13.39 8.94 15.02
C PHE A 20 11.93 8.89 14.55
N THR A 21 11.33 10.02 14.17
CA THR A 21 9.92 10.07 13.74
C THR A 21 9.68 9.60 12.30
N SER A 22 10.72 9.16 11.58
CA SER A 22 10.62 8.76 10.17
C SER A 22 10.11 7.34 9.93
N THR A 23 9.73 6.60 10.98
CA THR A 23 9.34 5.19 10.85
C THR A 23 7.88 4.98 11.19
N MET A 24 7.16 4.37 10.24
CA MET A 24 5.78 3.88 10.33
C MET A 24 4.66 4.93 10.26
N VAL A 25 4.57 5.64 9.14
CA VAL A 25 3.25 5.85 8.53
C VAL A 25 3.17 4.91 7.33
N ASP A 26 3.17 3.61 7.61
CA ASP A 26 2.39 2.72 6.78
C ASP A 26 1.01 2.71 7.45
N ALA A 27 0.20 3.72 7.15
CA ALA A 27 -1.24 3.52 7.23
C ALA A 27 -1.50 2.46 6.16
N THR A 28 -1.26 1.20 6.55
CA THR A 28 -1.36 0.03 5.70
C THR A 28 -2.79 0.05 5.18
N THR A 29 -2.96 0.59 3.99
CA THR A 29 -4.12 0.28 3.16
C THR A 29 -3.89 -1.18 2.81
N THR A 30 -4.16 -2.07 3.78
CA THR A 30 -3.92 -3.49 3.66
C THR A 30 -4.64 -3.94 2.41
N ALA A 31 -3.90 -4.48 1.45
CA ALA A 31 -4.52 -5.02 0.25
C ALA A 31 -5.56 -6.06 0.67
N CYS A 32 -6.78 -5.88 0.19
CA CYS A 32 -7.92 -6.74 0.50
C CYS A 32 -8.59 -7.18 -0.81
N CYS A 33 -9.33 -8.28 -0.75
CA CYS A 33 -10.13 -8.81 -1.85
C CYS A 33 -11.32 -9.62 -1.32
N ASP A 34 -12.53 -9.26 -1.70
CA ASP A 34 -13.78 -9.94 -1.34
C ASP A 34 -14.04 -11.16 -2.22
N SER A 35 -13.75 -11.05 -3.52
CA SER A 35 -13.96 -12.10 -4.51
C SER A 35 -12.64 -12.55 -5.15
N CYS A 36 -12.15 -13.71 -4.74
CA CYS A 36 -10.87 -14.26 -5.20
C CYS A 36 -11.02 -15.71 -5.71
N PRO A 37 -11.46 -15.91 -6.96
CA PRO A 37 -11.48 -17.24 -7.58
C PRO A 37 -10.07 -17.74 -7.93
N CYS A 38 -9.85 -19.04 -7.72
CA CYS A 38 -8.59 -19.72 -8.04
C CYS A 38 -8.80 -20.95 -8.94
N THR A 39 -7.80 -21.26 -9.77
CA THR A 39 -7.73 -22.54 -10.49
C THR A 39 -7.48 -23.71 -9.54
N LYS A 40 -7.79 -24.94 -9.98
CA LYS A 40 -7.49 -26.18 -9.24
C LYS A 40 -6.10 -26.77 -9.55
N SER A 41 -5.16 -25.95 -10.04
CA SER A 41 -3.78 -26.35 -10.34
C SER A 41 -2.88 -26.27 -9.10
N ILE A 42 -1.66 -26.79 -9.20
CA ILE A 42 -0.61 -26.66 -8.17
C ILE A 42 0.63 -26.03 -8.83
N PRO A 43 1.01 -24.77 -8.51
CA PRO A 43 0.31 -23.85 -7.61
C PRO A 43 -1.05 -23.37 -8.18
N PRO A 44 -1.97 -22.92 -7.32
CA PRO A 44 -3.20 -22.30 -7.78
C PRO A 44 -2.88 -20.96 -8.46
N GLN A 45 -3.69 -20.59 -9.45
CA GLN A 45 -3.67 -19.27 -10.05
C GLN A 45 -4.95 -18.56 -9.62
N CYS A 46 -4.80 -17.59 -8.72
CA CYS A 46 -5.85 -16.78 -8.13
C CYS A 46 -5.79 -15.36 -8.69
N HIS A 47 -6.94 -14.72 -8.82
CA HIS A 47 -7.02 -13.31 -9.22
C HIS A 47 -8.16 -12.65 -8.46
N CYS A 48 -8.00 -11.36 -8.13
CA CYS A 48 -9.06 -10.61 -7.47
C CYS A 48 -10.05 -10.07 -8.51
N THR A 49 -11.34 -10.35 -8.35
CA THR A 49 -12.39 -9.93 -9.28
C THR A 49 -13.22 -8.75 -8.76
N ASP A 50 -12.76 -8.11 -7.69
CA ASP A 50 -13.44 -6.94 -7.14
C ASP A 50 -13.39 -5.78 -8.14
N ILE A 51 -14.49 -5.04 -8.20
CA ILE A 51 -14.64 -3.85 -9.03
C ILE A 51 -14.85 -2.66 -8.10
N GLY A 52 -14.01 -1.65 -8.23
CA GLY A 52 -14.11 -0.40 -7.48
C GLY A 52 -13.74 0.80 -8.34
N GLU A 53 -13.76 2.01 -7.75
CA GLU A 53 -13.24 3.20 -8.43
C GLU A 53 -11.71 3.21 -8.52
N THR A 54 -11.04 2.43 -7.67
CA THR A 54 -9.59 2.25 -7.60
C THR A 54 -9.24 0.79 -7.30
N CYS A 55 -7.99 0.40 -7.56
CA CYS A 55 -7.47 -0.92 -7.16
C CYS A 55 -6.81 -0.87 -5.77
N HIS A 56 -6.70 -2.03 -5.12
CA HIS A 56 -5.99 -2.16 -3.84
C HIS A 56 -4.49 -1.85 -3.98
N SER A 57 -3.85 -1.44 -2.88
CA SER A 57 -2.47 -0.94 -2.82
C SER A 57 -1.41 -1.89 -3.39
N ALA A 58 -1.61 -3.21 -3.26
CA ALA A 58 -0.68 -4.22 -3.77
C ALA A 58 -0.88 -4.59 -5.26
N CYS A 59 -1.88 -4.01 -5.94
CA CYS A 59 -2.15 -4.34 -7.34
C CYS A 59 -1.14 -3.65 -8.26
N LYS A 60 -0.36 -4.42 -9.00
CA LYS A 60 0.60 -3.94 -10.00
C LYS A 60 -0.09 -3.57 -11.31
N SER A 61 -1.07 -4.38 -11.73
CA SER A 61 -1.78 -4.22 -13.01
C SER A 61 -3.23 -3.82 -12.75
N CYS A 62 -3.48 -2.53 -12.55
CA CYS A 62 -4.84 -2.00 -12.39
C CYS A 62 -5.43 -1.59 -13.74
N LEU A 63 -6.57 -2.17 -14.10
CA LEU A 63 -7.27 -1.88 -15.37
C LEU A 63 -8.59 -1.18 -15.09
N CYS A 64 -8.78 -0.01 -15.70
CA CYS A 64 -9.97 0.83 -15.52
C CYS A 64 -10.70 1.12 -16.83
N THR A 65 -12.02 1.18 -16.77
CA THR A 65 -12.84 1.70 -17.88
C THR A 65 -12.69 3.22 -18.00
N LYS A 66 -13.07 3.77 -19.17
CA LYS A 66 -13.13 5.23 -19.40
C LYS A 66 -14.49 5.85 -19.01
N SER A 67 -15.28 5.17 -18.19
CA SER A 67 -16.58 5.68 -17.70
C SER A 67 -16.41 6.67 -16.56
N ILE A 68 -17.47 7.39 -16.22
CA ILE A 68 -17.54 8.27 -15.05
C ILE A 68 -18.73 7.79 -14.19
N PRO A 69 -18.51 7.19 -13.01
CA PRO A 69 -17.21 6.87 -12.41
C PRO A 69 -16.44 5.75 -13.17
N PRO A 70 -15.11 5.68 -13.02
CA PRO A 70 -14.32 4.59 -13.59
C PRO A 70 -14.63 3.28 -12.86
N GLN A 71 -14.64 2.18 -13.59
CA GLN A 71 -14.73 0.84 -13.03
C GLN A 71 -13.36 0.17 -13.19
N CYS A 72 -12.67 -0.04 -12.08
CA CYS A 72 -11.33 -0.58 -12.00
C CYS A 72 -11.33 -1.98 -11.38
N HIS A 73 -10.47 -2.85 -11.88
CA HIS A 73 -10.23 -4.19 -11.32
C HIS A 73 -8.73 -4.52 -11.39
N CYS A 74 -8.29 -5.41 -10.51
CA CYS A 74 -6.91 -5.89 -10.52
C CYS A 74 -6.73 -7.06 -11.49
N ALA A 75 -5.75 -6.97 -12.38
CA ALA A 75 -5.42 -8.02 -13.35
C ALA A 75 -4.23 -8.89 -12.94
N ASP A 76 -3.73 -8.72 -11.71
CA ASP A 76 -2.65 -9.53 -11.18
C ASP A 76 -3.10 -10.98 -10.94
N ILE A 77 -2.17 -11.91 -11.15
CA ILE A 77 -2.33 -13.32 -10.83
C ILE A 77 -1.38 -13.66 -9.69
N THR A 78 -1.94 -14.20 -8.60
CA THR A 78 -1.23 -14.63 -7.39
C THR A 78 -1.51 -16.10 -7.12
N ASP A 79 -0.72 -16.73 -6.27
CA ASP A 79 -0.96 -18.09 -5.75
C ASP A 79 -1.67 -18.09 -4.39
N PHE A 80 -2.11 -16.92 -3.93
CA PHE A 80 -2.85 -16.69 -2.70
C PHE A 80 -3.98 -15.67 -2.90
N CYS A 81 -4.88 -15.60 -1.92
CA CYS A 81 -5.92 -14.56 -1.85
C CYS A 81 -5.65 -13.59 -0.70
N TYR A 82 -5.89 -12.31 -0.94
CA TYR A 82 -5.89 -11.28 0.10
C TYR A 82 -7.05 -11.49 1.09
N PRO A 83 -6.97 -10.95 2.33
CA PRO A 83 -8.08 -10.96 3.26
C PRO A 83 -9.29 -10.17 2.70
N LYS A 84 -10.48 -10.44 3.22
CA LYS A 84 -11.69 -9.68 2.84
C LYS A 84 -11.59 -8.20 3.19
N CYS A 85 -12.28 -7.37 2.41
CA CYS A 85 -12.42 -5.95 2.67
C CYS A 85 -13.44 -5.71 3.81
N ASN A 86 -13.23 -4.67 4.62
CA ASN A 86 -14.05 -4.31 5.78
C ASN A 86 -15.05 -3.19 5.46
#